data_AF-A0A1G1GAH6-F1
#
_entry.id   AF-A0A1G1GAH6-F1
#
_cell.length_a   1.000
_cell.length_b   1.000
_cell.length_c   1.000
_cell.angle_alpha   90.00
_cell.angle_beta   90.00
_cell.angle_gamma   90.00
#
_symmetry.space_group_name_H-M   'P 1'
#
loop_
_entity.id
_entity.type
_entity.pdbx_description
1 polymer ?
#
loop_
_entity_poly.entity_id
_entity_poly.type
_entity_poly.pdbx_seq_one_letter_code
_entity_poly.pdbx_strand_id
1 'polypeptide(L)'
;MKRILVVDDDSLIRYSLSAAFQDRDTEIITRPDSRTGLKALGDWLFDLCFLDIQLPDGNGVDMLRMIRQLSPKTKIIMMTGSQPDAAAMRTIRENAFLFLAKPFDLFRVKRVLDALNREDENAFQNFEELETRVAERRRDRRRQAAAKQITFVTVPSDAGEKEDCHKGDLVDISDRGTRIRTAHHLKPGSMIRFRNSVNEAAGVVRWSATDKEKNDRYVAGIQLIGREGG
;
A
#
# COMPACT_ATOMS: atom_id res chain seq x y z
N MET A 1 27.84 -1.54 -9.71
CA MET A 1 26.47 -2.03 -9.96
C MET A 1 25.84 -2.36 -8.63
N LYS A 2 24.71 -1.73 -8.30
CA LYS A 2 23.99 -1.94 -7.06
C LYS A 2 22.99 -3.05 -7.20
N ARG A 3 22.78 -3.82 -6.14
CA ARG A 3 21.79 -4.88 -6.12
C ARG A 3 20.71 -4.60 -5.10
N ILE A 4 19.47 -4.61 -5.58
CA ILE A 4 18.27 -4.35 -4.79
C ILE A 4 17.44 -5.62 -4.74
N LEU A 5 17.06 -6.03 -3.54
CA LEU A 5 16.08 -7.08 -3.32
C LEU A 5 14.70 -6.46 -3.08
N VAL A 6 13.65 -7.00 -3.69
CA VAL A 6 12.26 -6.66 -3.41
C VAL A 6 11.53 -7.93 -2.96
N VAL A 7 11.03 -7.94 -1.73
CA VAL A 7 10.24 -9.03 -1.16
C VAL A 7 8.85 -8.50 -0.85
N ASP A 8 7.87 -8.92 -1.64
CA ASP A 8 6.49 -8.47 -1.54
C ASP A 8 5.60 -9.53 -2.21
N ASP A 9 4.45 -9.87 -1.66
CA ASP A 9 3.56 -10.87 -2.25
C ASP A 9 2.77 -10.29 -3.44
N ASP A 10 2.59 -8.97 -3.47
CA ASP A 10 1.94 -8.25 -4.56
C ASP A 10 2.85 -8.11 -5.78
N SER A 11 2.50 -8.85 -6.83
CA SER A 11 3.17 -8.80 -8.13
C SER A 11 3.20 -7.39 -8.76
N LEU A 12 2.17 -6.57 -8.53
CA LEU A 12 2.11 -5.21 -9.08
C LEU A 12 3.13 -4.30 -8.39
N ILE A 13 3.34 -4.47 -7.08
CA ILE A 13 4.37 -3.73 -6.35
C ILE A 13 5.75 -4.15 -6.82
N ARG A 14 6.01 -5.47 -6.92
CA ARG A 14 7.29 -5.98 -7.45
C ARG A 14 7.58 -5.46 -8.85
N TYR A 15 6.58 -5.48 -9.74
CA TYR A 15 6.70 -4.93 -11.09
C TYR A 15 6.96 -3.42 -11.08
N SER A 16 6.20 -2.66 -10.30
CA SER A 16 6.30 -1.20 -10.26
C SER A 16 7.64 -0.71 -9.72
N LEU A 17 8.15 -1.35 -8.66
CA LEU A 17 9.49 -1.06 -8.15
C LEU A 17 10.55 -1.46 -9.17
N SER A 18 10.40 -2.62 -9.82
CA SER A 18 11.32 -3.05 -10.87
C SER A 18 11.40 -2.05 -12.03
N ALA A 19 10.24 -1.58 -12.51
CA ALA A 19 10.15 -0.59 -13.58
C ALA A 19 10.68 0.79 -13.15
N ALA A 20 10.40 1.22 -11.92
CA ALA A 20 10.82 2.52 -11.41
C ALA A 20 12.34 2.68 -11.29
N PHE A 21 13.06 1.57 -11.12
CA PHE A 21 14.51 1.57 -10.88
C PHE A 21 15.32 0.86 -11.95
N GLN A 22 14.74 0.64 -13.13
CA GLN A 22 15.52 0.25 -14.31
C GLN A 22 16.51 1.36 -14.67
N ASP A 23 17.76 1.16 -14.28
CA ASP A 23 18.90 1.98 -14.67
C ASP A 23 20.12 1.06 -14.93
N ARG A 24 21.10 1.54 -15.71
CA ARG A 24 22.26 0.74 -16.14
C ARG A 24 23.09 0.21 -14.97
N ASP A 25 23.10 0.92 -13.84
CA ASP A 25 23.92 0.59 -12.68
C ASP A 25 23.17 -0.14 -11.56
N THR A 26 21.91 -0.53 -11.77
CA THR A 26 21.07 -1.18 -10.75
C THR A 26 20.50 -2.51 -11.23
N GLU A 27 20.75 -3.56 -10.46
CA GLU A 27 20.13 -4.88 -10.61
C GLU A 27 19.02 -5.05 -9.58
N ILE A 28 17.82 -5.43 -10.04
CA ILE A 28 16.67 -5.65 -9.17
C ILE A 28 16.30 -7.13 -9.20
N ILE A 29 16.31 -7.74 -8.02
CA ILE A 29 15.89 -9.12 -7.81
C ILE A 29 14.60 -9.08 -7.01
N THR A 30 13.57 -9.79 -7.48
CA THR A 30 12.27 -9.81 -6.80
C THR A 30 11.91 -11.21 -6.33
N ARG A 31 11.25 -11.27 -5.16
CA ARG A 31 10.80 -12.51 -4.52
C ARG A 31 9.39 -12.32 -3.94
N PRO A 32 8.51 -13.33 -4.09
CA PRO A 32 7.12 -13.22 -3.63
C PRO A 32 6.94 -13.55 -2.14
N ASP A 33 7.95 -14.11 -1.48
CA ASP A 33 7.81 -14.68 -0.15
C ASP A 33 9.12 -14.59 0.66
N SER A 34 9.02 -14.75 1.98
CA SER A 34 10.14 -14.60 2.91
C SER A 34 11.22 -15.65 2.66
N ARG A 35 10.82 -16.91 2.48
CA ARG A 35 11.74 -18.04 2.26
C ARG A 35 12.64 -17.82 1.05
N THR A 36 12.07 -17.44 -0.09
CA THR A 36 12.84 -17.23 -1.33
C THR A 36 13.65 -15.93 -1.28
N GLY A 37 13.22 -14.93 -0.51
CA GLY A 37 14.00 -13.73 -0.20
C GLY A 37 15.23 -14.02 0.68
N LEU A 38 15.07 -14.79 1.75
CA LEU A 38 16.18 -15.23 2.62
C LEU A 38 17.19 -16.09 1.86
N LYS A 39 16.71 -17.01 1.00
CA LYS A 39 17.58 -17.77 0.13
C LYS A 39 18.43 -16.85 -0.76
N ALA A 40 17.80 -15.85 -1.38
CA ALA A 40 18.53 -14.90 -2.22
C ALA A 40 19.62 -14.14 -1.43
N LEU A 41 19.34 -13.76 -0.18
CA LEU A 41 20.31 -13.10 0.71
C LEU A 41 21.46 -14.00 1.16
N GLY A 42 21.27 -15.32 1.15
CA GLY A 42 22.36 -16.29 1.34
C GLY A 42 23.23 -16.45 0.10
N ASP A 43 22.63 -16.34 -1.08
CA ASP A 43 23.32 -16.51 -2.36
C ASP A 43 24.05 -15.23 -2.83
N TRP A 44 23.54 -14.05 -2.46
CA TRP A 44 23.99 -12.76 -2.98
C TRP A 44 24.01 -11.66 -1.92
N LEU A 45 24.96 -10.72 -2.06
CA LEU A 45 24.96 -9.47 -1.31
C LEU A 45 24.03 -8.44 -1.95
N PHE A 46 23.33 -7.67 -1.11
CA PHE A 46 22.41 -6.61 -1.52
C PHE A 46 22.72 -5.31 -0.80
N ASP A 47 22.69 -4.20 -1.53
CA ASP A 47 22.83 -2.86 -0.98
C ASP A 47 21.54 -2.41 -0.29
N LEU A 48 20.40 -2.82 -0.85
CA LEU A 48 19.07 -2.43 -0.40
C LEU A 48 18.08 -3.60 -0.49
N CYS A 49 17.21 -3.71 0.50
CA CYS A 49 16.07 -4.61 0.49
C CYS A 49 14.78 -3.83 0.77
N PHE A 50 13.83 -3.87 -0.17
CA PHE A 50 12.44 -3.53 0.10
C PHE A 50 11.73 -4.77 0.63
N LEU A 51 11.17 -4.68 1.83
CA LEU A 51 10.60 -5.83 2.54
C LEU A 51 9.19 -5.51 3.02
N ASP A 52 8.19 -6.21 2.48
CA ASP A 52 6.84 -6.14 3.01
C ASP A 52 6.73 -6.79 4.40
N ILE A 53 5.88 -6.22 5.25
CA ILE A 53 5.61 -6.78 6.58
C ILE A 53 4.71 -8.02 6.49
N GLN A 54 3.72 -7.98 5.60
CA GLN A 54 2.75 -9.06 5.46
C GLN A 54 3.20 -9.97 4.32
N LEU A 55 3.78 -11.12 4.64
CA LEU A 55 4.17 -12.13 3.66
C LEU A 55 3.32 -13.40 3.84
N PRO A 56 3.09 -14.16 2.76
CA PRO A 56 2.23 -15.35 2.80
C PRO A 56 2.78 -16.48 3.66
N ASP A 57 4.11 -16.51 3.87
CA ASP A 57 4.84 -17.57 4.56
C ASP A 57 5.48 -17.10 5.88
N GLY A 58 5.20 -15.88 6.34
CA GLY A 58 5.74 -15.36 7.59
C GLY A 58 5.56 -13.86 7.79
N ASN A 59 6.15 -13.34 8.87
CA ASN A 59 6.15 -11.91 9.18
C ASN A 59 7.47 -11.28 8.70
N GLY A 60 7.37 -10.21 7.90
CA GLY A 60 8.52 -9.46 7.42
C GLY A 60 9.38 -8.86 8.56
N VAL A 61 8.82 -8.65 9.74
CA VAL A 61 9.58 -8.21 10.93
C VAL A 61 10.53 -9.31 11.45
N ASP A 62 10.15 -10.58 11.35
CA ASP A 62 11.04 -11.69 11.70
C ASP A 62 12.13 -11.83 10.65
N MET A 63 11.77 -11.67 9.37
CA MET A 63 12.74 -11.60 8.29
C MET A 63 13.74 -10.48 8.51
N LEU A 64 13.31 -9.25 8.83
CA LEU A 64 14.17 -8.12 9.17
C LEU A 64 15.26 -8.48 10.20
N ARG A 65 14.89 -9.19 11.27
CA ARG A 65 15.85 -9.65 12.30
C ARG A 65 16.87 -10.63 11.73
N MET A 66 16.42 -11.58 10.92
CA MET A 66 17.31 -12.54 10.26
C MET A 66 18.28 -11.85 9.29
N ILE A 67 17.79 -10.89 8.49
CA ILE A 67 18.67 -10.13 7.57
C ILE A 67 19.72 -9.36 8.36
N ARG A 68 19.40 -8.79 9.53
CA ARG A 68 20.40 -8.09 10.36
C ARG A 68 21.51 -8.99 10.86
N GLN A 69 21.24 -10.26 11.08
CA GLN A 69 22.26 -11.24 11.45
C GLN A 69 23.08 -11.71 10.24
N LEU A 70 22.43 -11.95 9.09
CA LEU A 70 23.06 -12.52 7.90
C LEU A 70 23.79 -11.48 7.04
N SER A 71 23.20 -10.30 6.86
CA SER A 71 23.70 -9.23 6.01
C SER A 71 23.51 -7.86 6.70
N PRO A 72 24.32 -7.55 7.73
CA PRO A 72 24.17 -6.33 8.53
C PRO A 72 24.35 -5.04 7.74
N LYS A 73 25.05 -5.09 6.59
CA LYS A 73 25.28 -3.93 5.73
C LYS A 73 24.11 -3.62 4.79
N THR A 74 23.20 -4.56 4.55
CA THR A 74 22.04 -4.32 3.68
C THR A 74 21.13 -3.28 4.32
N LYS A 75 20.84 -2.18 3.62
CA LYS A 75 19.82 -1.22 4.06
C LYS A 75 18.45 -1.85 3.83
N ILE A 76 17.54 -1.76 4.80
CA ILE A 76 16.23 -2.42 4.71
C ILE A 76 15.14 -1.38 4.81
N ILE A 77 14.31 -1.28 3.78
CA ILE A 77 13.14 -0.42 3.75
C ILE A 77 11.91 -1.29 3.98
N MET A 78 11.28 -1.13 5.14
CA MET A 78 10.06 -1.85 5.47
C MET A 78 8.89 -1.21 4.73
N MET A 79 8.08 -2.03 4.07
CA MET A 79 6.85 -1.62 3.39
C MET A 79 5.65 -2.21 4.14
N THR A 80 4.53 -1.48 4.21
CA THR A 80 3.32 -2.04 4.82
C THR A 80 2.04 -1.37 4.36
N GLY A 81 0.98 -2.15 4.13
CA GLY A 81 -0.38 -1.65 3.92
C GLY A 81 -1.17 -1.37 5.21
N SER A 82 -0.71 -1.90 6.34
CA SER A 82 -1.38 -1.80 7.63
C SER A 82 -0.46 -1.18 8.69
N GLN A 83 -1.02 -0.74 9.81
CA GLN A 83 -0.21 -0.20 10.89
C GLN A 83 0.31 -1.35 11.75
N PRO A 84 1.63 -1.55 11.86
CA PRO A 84 2.18 -2.58 12.74
C PRO A 84 1.86 -2.25 14.20
N ASP A 85 1.78 -3.27 15.04
CA ASP A 85 1.61 -3.08 16.47
C ASP A 85 2.84 -2.38 17.11
N ALA A 86 2.73 -2.02 18.39
CA ALA A 86 3.78 -1.29 19.08
C ALA A 86 5.11 -2.08 19.18
N ALA A 87 5.06 -3.41 19.28
CA ALA A 87 6.25 -4.25 19.39
C ALA A 87 6.95 -4.39 18.03
N ALA A 88 6.19 -4.62 16.97
CA ALA A 88 6.65 -4.62 15.59
C ALA A 88 7.27 -3.28 15.23
N MET A 89 6.60 -2.16 15.55
CA MET A 89 7.13 -0.81 15.28
C MET A 89 8.43 -0.52 16.02
N ARG A 90 8.63 -1.02 17.26
CA ARG A 90 9.92 -0.89 17.96
C ARG A 90 11.02 -1.62 17.21
N THR A 91 10.77 -2.88 16.85
CA THR A 91 11.74 -3.69 16.10
C THR A 91 12.11 -3.03 14.77
N ILE A 92 11.12 -2.52 14.05
CA ILE A 92 11.33 -1.80 12.78
C ILE A 92 12.22 -0.58 13.00
N ARG A 93 11.95 0.26 14.00
CA ARG A 93 12.78 1.45 14.26
C ARG A 93 14.22 1.12 14.63
N GLU A 94 14.45 0.01 15.31
CA GLU A 94 15.79 -0.40 15.74
C GLU A 94 16.61 -1.04 14.61
N ASN A 95 15.96 -1.62 13.59
CA ASN A 95 16.61 -2.49 12.61
C ASN A 95 16.39 -2.09 11.16
N ALA A 96 15.32 -1.36 10.83
CA ALA A 96 15.07 -0.90 9.48
C ALA A 96 15.85 0.39 9.23
N PHE A 97 16.25 0.55 7.97
CA PHE A 97 16.84 1.79 7.49
C PHE A 97 15.77 2.87 7.29
N LEU A 98 14.64 2.50 6.68
CA LEU A 98 13.48 3.38 6.50
C LEU A 98 12.18 2.58 6.56
N PHE A 99 11.08 3.29 6.72
CA PHE A 99 9.73 2.74 6.72
C PHE A 99 8.86 3.46 5.70
N LEU A 100 8.16 2.70 4.85
CA LEU A 100 7.26 3.18 3.80
C LEU A 100 5.86 2.61 3.99
N ALA A 101 4.88 3.47 4.15
CA ALA A 101 3.49 3.06 4.25
C ALA A 101 2.82 3.03 2.86
N LYS A 102 2.37 1.85 2.42
CA LYS A 102 1.52 1.66 1.23
C LYS A 102 0.16 2.37 1.43
N PRO A 103 -0.43 2.96 0.38
CA PRO A 103 0.19 3.23 -0.92
C PRO A 103 1.29 4.30 -0.80
N PHE A 104 2.36 4.13 -1.58
CA PHE A 104 3.51 5.04 -1.65
C PHE A 104 3.74 5.52 -3.08
N ASP A 105 4.40 6.67 -3.20
CA ASP A 105 4.72 7.30 -4.47
C ASP A 105 6.10 6.83 -4.97
N LEU A 106 6.15 6.24 -6.17
CA LEU A 106 7.39 5.74 -6.78
C LEU A 106 8.44 6.85 -6.99
N PHE A 107 8.02 8.10 -7.22
CA PHE A 107 8.95 9.23 -7.31
C PHE A 107 9.70 9.45 -6.00
N ARG A 108 9.04 9.23 -4.86
CA ARG A 108 9.68 9.33 -3.55
C ARG A 108 10.66 8.20 -3.32
N VAL A 109 10.29 6.98 -3.71
CA VAL A 109 11.17 5.82 -3.57
C VAL A 109 12.42 5.99 -4.44
N LYS A 110 12.30 6.58 -5.64
CA LYS A 110 13.44 6.89 -6.50
C LYS A 110 14.45 7.83 -5.84
N ARG A 111 13.99 8.84 -5.09
CA ARG A 111 14.88 9.74 -4.33
C ARG A 111 15.71 9.00 -3.28
N VAL A 112 15.17 7.93 -2.69
CA VAL A 112 15.92 7.09 -1.73
C VAL A 112 17.08 6.37 -2.44
N LEU A 113 16.87 5.93 -3.68
CA LEU A 113 17.96 5.35 -4.48
C LEU A 113 18.98 6.37 -4.94
N ASP A 114 18.54 7.57 -5.34
CA ASP A 114 19.46 8.64 -5.70
C ASP A 114 20.36 9.02 -4.51
N ALA A 115 19.77 9.09 -3.31
CA ALA A 115 20.52 9.28 -2.07
C ALA A 115 21.46 8.11 -1.78
N LEU A 116 21.04 6.87 -2.06
CA LEU A 116 21.90 5.70 -1.94
C LEU A 116 23.09 5.80 -2.89
N ASN A 117 22.88 6.22 -4.14
CA ASN A 117 23.90 6.39 -5.17
C ASN A 117 24.93 7.45 -4.83
N ARG A 118 24.53 8.48 -4.09
CA ARG A 118 25.40 9.58 -3.67
C ARG A 118 25.99 9.39 -2.28
N GLU A 119 25.64 8.30 -1.60
CA GLU A 119 25.96 8.07 -0.18
C GLU A 119 25.55 9.26 0.71
N ASP A 120 24.42 9.89 0.36
CA ASP A 120 23.96 11.14 0.99
C ASP A 120 23.14 10.85 2.26
N GLU A 121 23.82 10.83 3.41
CA GLU A 121 23.19 10.63 4.72
C GLU A 121 22.13 11.69 5.06
N ASN A 122 22.31 12.94 4.62
CA ASN A 122 21.36 14.02 4.88
C ASN A 122 20.04 13.81 4.12
N ALA A 123 20.12 13.30 2.89
CA ALA A 123 18.92 12.98 2.11
C ALA A 123 18.08 11.89 2.79
N PHE A 124 18.71 10.95 3.50
CA PHE A 124 18.00 9.91 4.26
C PHE A 124 17.34 10.44 5.53
N GLN A 125 18.03 11.27 6.31
CA GLN A 125 17.45 11.92 7.50
C GLN A 125 16.22 12.77 7.12
N ASN A 126 16.34 13.57 6.06
CA ASN A 126 15.21 14.34 5.53
C ASN A 126 14.05 13.45 5.08
N PHE A 127 14.33 12.26 4.56
CA PHE A 127 13.30 11.32 4.12
C PHE A 127 12.59 10.67 5.31
N GLU A 128 13.33 10.27 6.34
CA GLU A 128 12.77 9.71 7.57
C GLU A 128 11.90 10.72 8.33
N GLU A 129 12.34 11.97 8.42
CA GLU A 129 11.55 13.07 8.99
C GLU A 129 10.27 13.31 8.18
N LEU A 130 10.38 13.32 6.85
CA LEU A 130 9.23 13.51 5.96
C LEU A 130 8.22 12.37 6.10
N GLU A 131 8.68 11.12 6.14
CA GLU A 131 7.81 9.95 6.32
C GLU A 131 7.23 9.90 7.73
N THR A 132 7.96 10.32 8.76
CA THR A 132 7.42 10.49 10.12
C THR A 132 6.31 11.53 10.12
N ARG A 133 6.53 12.69 9.50
CA ARG A 133 5.50 13.74 9.36
C ARG A 133 4.31 13.29 8.51
N VAL A 134 4.53 12.49 7.46
CA VAL A 134 3.46 11.93 6.63
C VAL A 134 2.70 10.86 7.41
N ALA A 135 3.38 10.01 8.16
CA ALA A 135 2.79 8.99 9.03
C ALA A 135 2.03 9.63 10.19
N GLU A 136 2.52 10.72 10.78
CA GLU A 136 1.82 11.53 11.78
C GLU A 136 0.60 12.22 11.19
N ARG A 137 0.72 12.85 10.01
CA ARG A 137 -0.44 13.37 9.28
C ARG A 137 -1.44 12.27 8.92
N ARG A 138 -0.98 11.04 8.65
CA ARG A 138 -1.84 9.86 8.45
C ARG A 138 -2.46 9.39 9.78
N ARG A 139 -1.77 9.50 10.92
CA ARG A 139 -2.30 9.21 12.26
C ARG A 139 -3.34 10.25 12.68
N ASP A 140 -3.09 11.53 12.44
CA ASP A 140 -4.03 12.63 12.70
C ASP A 140 -5.21 12.57 11.73
N ARG A 141 -4.96 12.29 10.45
CA ARG A 141 -6.04 11.99 9.50
C ARG A 141 -6.77 10.70 9.82
N ARG A 142 -6.17 9.66 10.42
CA ARG A 142 -6.89 8.44 10.88
C ARG A 142 -7.68 8.70 12.17
N ARG A 143 -7.15 9.53 13.08
CA ARG A 143 -7.86 9.98 14.29
C ARG A 143 -9.03 10.91 13.95
N GLN A 144 -8.93 11.71 12.89
CA GLN A 144 -10.04 12.51 12.36
C GLN A 144 -10.91 11.76 11.33
N ALA A 145 -10.37 10.76 10.64
CA ALA A 145 -11.14 9.83 9.80
C ALA A 145 -11.73 8.73 10.67
N ALA A 146 -12.66 9.12 11.53
CA ALA A 146 -13.94 8.43 11.50
C ALA A 146 -14.34 8.36 10.02
N ALA A 147 -14.56 7.16 9.50
CA ALA A 147 -14.95 6.95 8.10
C ALA A 147 -15.87 8.08 7.65
N LYS A 148 -15.49 8.82 6.59
CA LYS A 148 -16.41 9.82 6.05
C LYS A 148 -17.67 9.06 5.68
N GLN A 149 -18.76 9.34 6.40
CA GLN A 149 -20.04 8.71 6.14
C GLN A 149 -20.46 9.15 4.74
N ILE A 150 -20.40 8.22 3.81
CA ILE A 150 -20.82 8.43 2.44
C ILE A 150 -22.26 7.95 2.29
N THR A 151 -23.00 8.63 1.43
CA THR A 151 -24.28 8.15 0.93
C THR A 151 -24.10 7.84 -0.54
N PHE A 152 -24.62 6.73 -1.03
CA PHE A 152 -24.57 6.38 -2.45
C PHE A 152 -25.87 5.69 -2.85
N VAL A 153 -26.18 5.74 -4.14
CA VAL A 153 -27.30 5.02 -4.71
C VAL A 153 -26.81 3.95 -5.67
N THR A 154 -27.44 2.77 -5.64
CA THR A 154 -27.30 1.80 -6.74
C THR A 154 -28.20 2.23 -7.88
N VAL A 155 -27.64 2.37 -9.08
CA VAL A 155 -28.40 2.70 -10.28
C VAL A 155 -28.93 1.38 -10.85
N PRO A 156 -30.26 1.18 -10.88
CA PRO A 156 -30.84 -0.02 -11.45
C PRO A 156 -30.59 -0.12 -12.95
N SER A 157 -30.60 -1.34 -13.46
CA SER A 157 -30.36 -1.62 -14.89
C SER A 157 -31.57 -1.30 -15.77
N ASP A 158 -32.77 -1.25 -15.18
CA ASP A 158 -34.03 -1.04 -15.89
C ASP A 158 -34.65 0.34 -15.61
N ALA A 159 -35.16 0.99 -16.66
CA ALA A 159 -35.82 2.28 -16.57
C ALA A 159 -37.17 2.15 -15.85
N GLY A 160 -37.21 2.49 -14.55
CA GLY A 160 -38.43 2.47 -13.73
C GLY A 160 -38.24 1.89 -12.32
N GLU A 161 -37.12 1.21 -12.07
CA GLU A 161 -36.76 0.76 -10.72
C GLU A 161 -36.31 1.94 -9.83
N LYS A 162 -36.62 1.87 -8.54
CA LYS A 162 -36.23 2.91 -7.57
C LYS A 162 -34.74 2.81 -7.26
N GLU A 163 -34.07 3.95 -7.22
CA GLU A 163 -32.71 4.04 -6.69
C GLU A 163 -32.70 3.68 -5.19
N ASP A 164 -31.99 2.63 -4.81
CA ASP A 164 -31.79 2.28 -3.41
C ASP A 164 -30.66 3.13 -2.82
N CYS A 165 -30.97 3.86 -1.75
CA CYS A 165 -30.04 4.74 -1.06
C CYS A 165 -29.35 4.01 0.09
N HIS A 166 -28.03 3.92 0.02
CA HIS A 166 -27.21 3.23 1.00
C HIS A 166 -26.27 4.20 1.72
N LYS A 167 -26.01 3.90 2.98
CA LYS A 167 -24.93 4.53 3.76
C LYS A 167 -23.72 3.61 3.78
N GLY A 168 -22.54 4.21 3.78
CA GLY A 168 -21.28 3.50 3.85
C GLY A 168 -20.17 4.34 4.44
N ASP A 169 -19.04 3.68 4.60
CA ASP A 169 -17.81 4.20 5.13
C ASP A 169 -16.79 4.18 3.99
N LEU A 170 -16.22 5.33 3.65
CA LEU A 170 -15.09 5.39 2.73
C LEU A 170 -13.85 4.78 3.42
N VAL A 171 -13.28 3.72 2.84
CA VAL A 171 -12.16 2.97 3.45
C VAL A 171 -10.81 3.48 2.94
N ASP A 172 -10.66 3.65 1.62
CA ASP A 172 -9.45 4.20 1.00
C ASP A 172 -9.74 4.73 -0.42
N ILE A 173 -8.91 5.65 -0.91
CA ILE A 173 -8.95 6.23 -2.26
C ILE A 173 -7.60 5.97 -2.93
N SER A 174 -7.61 5.19 -4.02
CA SER A 174 -6.45 4.99 -4.90
C SER A 174 -6.69 5.66 -6.26
N ASP A 175 -5.61 5.82 -7.02
CA ASP A 175 -5.60 6.29 -8.42
C ASP A 175 -6.48 5.43 -9.35
N ARG A 176 -6.68 4.14 -9.02
CA ARG A 176 -7.47 3.18 -9.83
C ARG A 176 -8.89 2.93 -9.33
N GLY A 177 -9.30 3.53 -8.21
CA GLY A 177 -10.62 3.33 -7.64
C GLY A 177 -10.72 3.58 -6.14
N THR A 178 -11.95 3.53 -5.64
CA THR A 178 -12.30 3.79 -4.24
C THR A 178 -12.79 2.52 -3.57
N ARG A 179 -12.37 2.25 -2.34
CA ARG A 179 -12.88 1.14 -1.52
C ARG A 179 -13.92 1.67 -0.53
N ILE A 180 -15.09 1.05 -0.50
CA ILE A 180 -16.17 1.40 0.42
C ILE A 180 -16.53 0.21 1.30
N ARG A 181 -16.98 0.50 2.52
CA ARG A 181 -17.56 -0.47 3.44
C ARG A 181 -19.03 -0.14 3.63
N THR A 182 -19.89 -1.13 3.57
CA THR A 182 -21.34 -0.96 3.65
C THR A 182 -21.99 -2.15 4.36
N ALA A 183 -23.19 -1.97 4.87
CA ALA A 183 -24.00 -3.06 5.44
C ALA A 183 -24.56 -3.99 4.36
N HIS A 184 -24.54 -3.58 3.09
CA HIS A 184 -25.16 -4.32 1.99
C HIS A 184 -24.12 -4.91 1.05
N HIS A 185 -24.34 -6.15 0.63
CA HIS A 185 -23.54 -6.76 -0.42
C HIS A 185 -23.87 -6.09 -1.75
N LEU A 186 -22.86 -5.53 -2.42
CA LEU A 186 -23.05 -4.88 -3.71
C LEU A 186 -22.71 -5.87 -4.82
N LYS A 187 -23.62 -6.05 -5.78
CA LYS A 187 -23.37 -6.98 -6.90
C LYS A 187 -22.26 -6.43 -7.80
N PRO A 188 -21.22 -7.23 -8.13
CA PRO A 188 -20.26 -6.85 -9.15
C PRO A 188 -20.96 -6.50 -10.47
N GLY A 189 -20.49 -5.44 -11.14
CA GLY A 189 -21.10 -4.89 -12.35
C GLY A 189 -22.17 -3.83 -12.09
N SER A 190 -22.71 -3.73 -10.86
CA SER A 190 -23.66 -2.67 -10.53
C SER A 190 -23.01 -1.29 -10.57
N MET A 191 -23.74 -0.33 -11.14
CA MET A 191 -23.36 1.07 -11.13
C MET A 191 -23.79 1.71 -9.81
N ILE A 192 -22.91 2.49 -9.21
CA ILE A 192 -23.24 3.30 -8.04
C ILE A 192 -22.91 4.77 -8.29
N ARG A 193 -23.68 5.66 -7.67
CA ARG A 193 -23.45 7.11 -7.71
C ARG A 193 -23.33 7.64 -6.29
N PHE A 194 -22.25 8.34 -5.98
CA PHE A 194 -22.05 8.93 -4.66
C PHE A 194 -22.89 10.20 -4.51
N ARG A 195 -23.70 10.29 -3.45
CA ARG A 195 -24.42 11.50 -3.04
C ARG A 195 -23.62 12.21 -1.92
N ASN A 196 -23.50 13.53 -2.01
CA ASN A 196 -22.79 14.39 -1.05
C ASN A 196 -21.26 14.14 -0.94
N SER A 197 -20.63 13.64 -2.00
CA SER A 197 -19.16 13.69 -2.14
C SER A 197 -18.77 14.88 -3.01
N VAL A 198 -17.61 15.49 -2.73
CA VAL A 198 -17.13 16.75 -3.36
C VAL A 198 -17.10 16.70 -4.91
N ASN A 199 -17.12 15.50 -5.52
CA ASN A 199 -17.00 15.31 -6.97
C ASN A 199 -18.19 14.56 -7.64
N GLU A 200 -19.29 14.27 -6.95
CA GLU A 200 -20.47 13.53 -7.49
C GLU A 200 -20.11 12.37 -8.46
N ALA A 201 -19.07 11.61 -8.11
CA ALA A 201 -18.54 10.60 -9.02
C ALA A 201 -19.49 9.40 -9.14
N ALA A 202 -19.54 8.80 -10.32
CA ALA A 202 -20.12 7.49 -10.54
C ALA A 202 -19.02 6.43 -10.63
N GLY A 203 -19.35 5.19 -10.32
CA GLY A 203 -18.41 4.10 -10.44
C GLY A 203 -19.08 2.75 -10.50
N VAL A 204 -18.34 1.77 -11.00
CA VAL A 204 -18.79 0.39 -11.15
C VAL A 204 -18.22 -0.45 -10.01
N VAL A 205 -19.08 -1.23 -9.37
CA VAL A 205 -18.66 -2.23 -8.38
C VAL A 205 -17.88 -3.31 -9.12
N ARG A 206 -16.59 -3.47 -8.82
CA ARG A 206 -15.75 -4.51 -9.43
C ARG A 206 -15.77 -5.82 -8.64
N TRP A 207 -15.86 -5.70 -7.33
CA TRP A 207 -15.97 -6.83 -6.42
C TRP A 207 -16.64 -6.37 -5.12
N SER A 208 -17.27 -7.30 -4.43
CA SER A 208 -17.77 -7.13 -3.06
C SER A 208 -17.49 -8.40 -2.28
N ALA A 209 -17.05 -8.27 -1.03
CA ALA A 209 -16.70 -9.37 -0.15
C ALA A 209 -17.04 -9.04 1.30
N THR A 210 -17.25 -10.06 2.13
CA THR A 210 -17.46 -9.88 3.57
C THR A 210 -16.21 -9.28 4.23
N ASP A 211 -16.41 -8.30 5.11
CA ASP A 211 -15.35 -7.66 5.87
C ASP A 211 -14.83 -8.61 6.96
N LYS A 212 -13.61 -9.13 6.79
CA LYS A 212 -13.00 -10.05 7.76
C LYS A 212 -12.65 -9.39 9.10
N GLU A 213 -12.56 -8.06 9.15
CA GLU A 213 -12.24 -7.31 10.37
C GLU A 213 -13.48 -6.92 11.17
N LYS A 214 -14.67 -6.90 10.54
CA LYS A 214 -15.95 -6.59 11.19
C LYS A 214 -17.03 -7.54 10.66
N ASN A 215 -17.40 -8.53 11.47
CA ASN A 215 -18.59 -9.35 11.21
C ASN A 215 -19.79 -8.44 10.92
N ASP A 216 -20.60 -8.83 9.94
CA ASP A 216 -21.80 -8.14 9.45
C ASP A 216 -21.61 -6.90 8.55
N ARG A 217 -20.43 -6.75 7.93
CA ARG A 217 -20.23 -5.73 6.88
C ARG A 217 -19.61 -6.29 5.62
N TYR A 218 -19.78 -5.57 4.53
CA TYR A 218 -19.17 -5.86 3.23
C TYR A 218 -18.20 -4.75 2.85
N VAL A 219 -17.16 -5.13 2.14
CA VAL A 219 -16.21 -4.22 1.49
C VAL A 219 -16.38 -4.38 -0.01
N ALA A 220 -16.45 -3.28 -0.73
CA ALA A 220 -16.55 -3.26 -2.18
C ALA A 220 -15.48 -2.35 -2.81
N GLY A 221 -14.90 -2.82 -3.91
CA GLY A 221 -14.00 -2.04 -4.75
C GLY A 221 -14.78 -1.38 -5.87
N ILE A 222 -14.73 -0.05 -5.92
CA ILE A 222 -15.45 0.78 -6.89
C ILE A 222 -14.44 1.38 -7.85
N GLN A 223 -14.55 1.04 -9.13
CA GLN A 223 -13.80 1.75 -10.16
C GLN A 223 -14.55 3.03 -10.51
N LEU A 224 -13.94 4.19 -10.28
CA LEU A 224 -14.53 5.46 -10.65
C LEU A 224 -14.52 5.63 -12.17
N ILE A 225 -15.63 6.10 -12.72
CA ILE A 225 -15.71 6.53 -14.11
C ILE A 225 -15.40 8.02 -14.10
N GLY A 226 -14.30 8.42 -14.74
CA GLY A 226 -14.00 9.84 -14.92
C GLY A 226 -15.11 10.49 -15.75
N ARG A 227 -15.46 11.75 -15.46
CA ARG A 227 -16.10 12.58 -16.50
C ARG A 227 -15.09 12.65 -17.64
N GLU A 228 -15.34 11.96 -18.75
CA GLU A 228 -14.69 12.31 -20.00
C GLU A 228 -14.95 13.80 -20.25
N GLY A 229 -13.89 14.50 -20.63
CA GLY A 229 -13.86 15.96 -20.68
C GLY A 229 -14.99 16.55 -21.52
N GLY A 230 -15.56 17.63 -20.99
CA GLY A 230 -16.05 18.75 -21.77
C GLY A 230 -15.05 19.89 -21.62
#